data_AF-A0A547NTQ5-F1
#
_entry.id   AF-A0A547NTQ5-F1
#
_cell.length_a   1.000
_cell.length_b   1.000
_cell.length_c   1.000
_cell.angle_alpha   90.00
_cell.angle_beta   90.00
_cell.angle_gamma   90.00
#
_symmetry.space_group_name_H-M   'P 1'
#
loop_
_entity.id
_entity.type
_entity.pdbx_description
1 polymer ?
#
loop_
_entity_poly.entity_id
_entity_poly.type
_entity_poly.pdbx_seq_one_letter_code
_entity_poly.pdbx_strand_id
1 'polypeptide(L)' 'MLYDLRRRFARWLAYRQTLASLRRVPERTLEDAGISREDIREHARHATLRR' A
#
# COMPACT_ATOMS: atom_id res chain seq x y z
N MET A 1 4.78 -20.76 13.75
CA MET A 1 3.30 -20.66 13.72
C MET A 1 2.78 -19.29 14.18
N LEU A 2 2.91 -18.89 15.46
CA LEU A 2 2.51 -17.54 15.92
C LEU A 2 3.32 -16.41 15.25
N TYR A 3 4.63 -16.63 15.03
CA TYR A 3 5.49 -15.68 14.33
C TYR A 3 5.05 -15.43 12.86
N ASP A 4 4.66 -16.48 12.14
CA ASP A 4 4.17 -16.40 10.77
C ASP A 4 2.85 -15.62 10.68
N LEU A 5 1.97 -15.85 11.65
CA LEU A 5 0.70 -15.14 11.76
C LEU A 5 0.94 -13.65 12.05
N ARG A 6 1.84 -13.34 13.01
CA ARG A 6 2.22 -11.96 13.34
C ARG A 6 2.83 -11.24 12.15
N ARG A 7 3.68 -11.92 11.37
CA ARG A 7 4.29 -11.37 10.15
C ARG A 7 3.26 -11.13 9.04
N ARG A 8 2.33 -12.06 8.82
CA ARG A 8 1.21 -11.88 7.88
C ARG A 8 0.32 -10.71 8.31
N PHE A 9 0.03 -10.60 9.60
CA PHE A 9 -0.80 -9.51 10.13
C PHE A 9 -0.12 -8.15 9.99
N ALA A 10 1.18 -8.07 10.30
CA ALA A 10 1.97 -6.84 10.11
C ALA A 10 2.00 -6.40 8.64
N ARG A 11 2.19 -7.34 7.70
CA ARG A 11 2.11 -7.07 6.26
C ARG A 11 0.72 -6.60 5.84
N TRP A 12 -0.33 -7.27 6.31
CA TRP A 12 -1.70 -6.85 6.01
C TRP A 12 -2.02 -5.45 6.54
N LEU A 13 -1.57 -5.13 7.75
CA LEU A 13 -1.76 -3.81 8.36
C LEU A 13 -1.02 -2.72 7.57
N ALA A 14 0.25 -2.99 7.19
CA ALA A 14 1.04 -2.08 6.36
C ALA A 14 0.37 -1.82 5.01
N TYR A 15 -0.09 -2.87 4.32
CA TYR A 15 -0.83 -2.75 3.07
C TYR A 15 -2.06 -1.84 3.20
N ARG A 16 -2.86 -2.04 4.26
CA ARG A 16 -4.05 -1.21 4.50
C ARG A 16 -3.72 0.24 4.81
N GLN A 17 -2.65 0.50 5.57
CA GLN A 17 -2.18 1.87 5.83
C GLN A 17 -1.71 2.56 4.56
N THR A 18 -0.93 1.87 3.72
CA THR A 18 -0.47 2.42 2.43
C THR A 18 -1.64 2.73 1.52
N LEU A 19 -2.62 1.81 1.40
CA LEU A 19 -3.78 2.01 0.56
C LEU A 19 -4.68 3.15 1.06
N ALA A 20 -4.87 3.27 2.38
CA ALA A 20 -5.62 4.39 2.97
C ALA A 20 -4.90 5.74 2.75
N SER A 21 -3.58 5.75 2.83
CA SER A 21 -2.77 6.96 2.58
C SER A 21 -2.87 7.38 1.13
N LEU A 22 -2.62 6.46 0.18
CA LEU A 22 -2.73 6.73 -1.26
C LEU A 22 -4.13 7.15 -1.68
N ARG A 23 -5.18 6.60 -1.08
CA ARG A 23 -6.56 7.00 -1.37
C ARG A 23 -6.89 8.42 -0.90
N ARG A 24 -6.20 8.92 0.14
CA ARG A 24 -6.31 10.31 0.61
C ARG A 24 -5.48 11.28 -0.22
N VAL A 25 -4.55 10.79 -1.05
CA VAL A 25 -3.77 11.65 -1.95
C VAL A 25 -4.70 12.17 -3.06
N PRO A 26 -4.69 13.49 -3.35
CA PRO A 26 -5.46 14.08 -4.44
C PRO A 26 -5.01 13.55 -5.81
N GLU A 27 -5.92 13.51 -6.79
CA GLU A 27 -5.64 13.02 -8.16
C GLU A 27 -4.43 13.73 -8.77
N ARG A 28 -4.37 15.07 -8.69
CA ARG A 28 -3.23 15.87 -9.19
C ARG A 28 -1.88 15.39 -8.68
N THR A 29 -1.81 14.99 -7.41
CA THR A 29 -0.54 14.57 -6.77
C THR A 29 -0.19 13.14 -7.16
N LEU A 30 -1.19 12.33 -7.50
CA LEU A 30 -0.97 11.02 -8.11
C LEU A 30 -0.50 11.18 -9.56
N GLU A 31 -1.11 12.08 -10.33
CA GLU A 31 -0.72 12.44 -11.70
C GLU A 31 0.71 13.01 -11.76
N ASP A 32 1.07 13.92 -10.84
CA ASP A 32 2.43 14.46 -10.71
C ASP A 32 3.48 13.36 -10.44
N ALA A 33 3.07 12.29 -9.75
CA ALA A 33 3.91 11.12 -9.50
C ALA A 33 3.87 10.08 -10.62
N GLY A 34 3.05 10.30 -11.66
CA GLY A 34 2.82 9.35 -12.75
C GLY A 34 2.06 8.09 -12.33
N ILE A 35 1.28 8.17 -11.25
CA ILE A 35 0.54 7.03 -10.67
C ILE A 35 -0.94 7.18 -11.01
N SER A 36 -1.53 6.19 -11.68
CA SER A 36 -2.98 6.14 -11.87
C SER A 36 -3.69 5.63 -10.61
N ARG A 37 -4.95 6.04 -10.40
CA ARG A 37 -5.79 5.55 -9.30
C ARG A 37 -5.94 4.02 -9.31
N GLU A 38 -5.90 3.42 -10.49
CA GLU A 38 -5.97 1.96 -10.68
C GLU A 38 -4.71 1.25 -10.16
N ASP A 39 -3.55 1.90 -10.32
CA ASP A 39 -2.23 1.38 -9.93
C ASP A 39 -1.98 1.46 -8.43
N ILE A 40 -2.79 2.22 -7.68
CA ILE A 40 -2.68 2.38 -6.22
C ILE A 40 -2.61 1.02 -5.51
N ARG A 41 -3.42 0.05 -5.97
CA ARG A 41 -3.44 -1.30 -5.37
C ARG A 41 -2.15 -2.05 -5.62
N GLU A 42 -1.60 -1.93 -6.82
CA GLU A 42 -0.33 -2.57 -7.20
C GLU A 42 0.84 -1.93 -6.46
N HIS A 43 0.91 -0.60 -6.42
CA HIS A 43 1.92 0.14 -5.65
C HIS A 43 1.86 -0.18 -4.15
N ALA A 44 0.66 -0.24 -3.58
CA ALA A 44 0.49 -0.65 -2.18
C ALA A 44 1.01 -2.07 -1.95
N ARG A 45 0.76 -3.02 -2.86
CA ARG A 45 1.32 -4.38 -2.77
C ARG A 45 2.85 -4.36 -2.82
N HIS A 46 3.45 -3.68 -3.79
CA HIS A 46 4.90 -3.60 -3.94
C HIS A 46 5.58 -2.98 -2.70
N ALA A 47 5.04 -1.88 -2.18
CA ALA A 47 5.57 -1.24 -0.97
C ALA A 47 5.54 -2.17 0.26
N THR A 48 4.52 -3.02 0.36
CA THR A 48 4.38 -3.99 1.46
C THR A 48 5.33 -5.19 1.31
N LEU A 49 5.71 -5.54 0.08
CA LEU A 49 6.62 -6.65 -0.22
C LEU A 49 8.09 -6.26 -0.05
N ARG A 50 8.42 -4.97 -0.18
CA ARG A 50 9.79 -4.43 -0.06
C ARG A 50 10.24 -4.14 1.39
N ARG A 51 9.40 -4.46 2.38
CA ARG A 51 9.64 -4.27 3.84
C ARG A 51 9.94 -5.60 4.54
#